data_AF-A0A662VE95-F1
#
_entry.id   AF-A0A662VE95-F1
#
_cell.length_a   1.000
_cell.length_b   1.000
_cell.length_c   1.000
_cell.angle_alpha   90.00
_cell.angle_beta   90.00
_cell.angle_gamma   90.00
#
_symmetry.space_group_name_H-M   'P 1'
#
loop_
_entity.id
_entity.type
_entity.pdbx_description
1 polymer ?
#
loop_
_entity_poly.entity_id
_entity_poly.type
_entity_poly.pdbx_seq_one_letter_code
_entity_poly.pdbx_strand_id
1 'polypeptide(L)'
;KIEHPFIHADEVETSVTWYVAPDLVDIETLKKEGSWGVVRLIPGKWVNAAGNVFPDKPFNWYDVSHLPELYYYPKGFVGWAFKADPEKGKVIVEIVIKRAIEFIEWLKKTYPPGKVPRTWISIKDFQFNKPEEGLGPIEEVR
;
A
#
# COMPACT_ATOMS: atom_id res chain seq x y z
N LYS A 1 12.53 -12.54 -0.84
CA LYS A 1 11.16 -12.25 -1.35
C LYS A 1 10.23 -12.14 -0.14
N ILE A 2 9.17 -11.33 -0.22
CA ILE A 2 8.10 -11.33 0.78
C ILE A 2 7.21 -12.54 0.50
N GLU A 3 6.94 -13.34 1.52
CA GLU A 3 6.24 -14.62 1.36
C GLU A 3 4.83 -14.62 1.96
N HIS A 4 4.52 -13.66 2.83
CA HIS A 4 3.25 -13.60 3.56
C HIS A 4 2.42 -12.39 3.13
N PRO A 5 1.07 -12.49 3.20
CA PRO A 5 0.20 -11.36 2.93
C PRO A 5 0.50 -10.19 3.88
N PHE A 6 0.46 -8.97 3.33
CA PHE A 6 0.63 -7.73 4.08
C PHE A 6 -0.58 -7.45 4.99
N ILE A 7 -0.34 -7.12 6.27
CA ILE A 7 -1.40 -6.75 7.23
C ILE A 7 -1.02 -5.56 8.11
N HIS A 8 -0.35 -5.77 9.24
CA HIS A 8 0.05 -4.68 10.15
C HIS A 8 1.18 -5.12 11.09
N ALA A 9 2.24 -4.31 11.16
CA ALA A 9 3.48 -4.55 11.88
C ALA A 9 4.03 -5.97 11.61
N ASP A 10 3.93 -6.38 10.34
CA ASP A 10 4.26 -7.73 9.88
C ASP A 10 5.67 -7.81 9.28
N GLU A 11 5.92 -8.84 8.46
CA GLU A 11 7.19 -9.03 7.76
C GLU A 11 7.61 -7.78 6.97
N VAL A 12 6.69 -7.09 6.30
CA VAL A 12 6.99 -5.96 5.41
C VAL A 12 7.32 -4.71 6.22
N GLU A 13 6.44 -4.29 7.12
CA GLU A 13 6.64 -3.04 7.90
C GLU A 13 7.85 -3.16 8.81
N THR A 14 8.04 -4.33 9.42
CA THR A 14 9.21 -4.59 10.27
C THR A 14 10.49 -4.60 9.45
N SER A 15 10.50 -5.23 8.26
CA SER A 15 11.70 -5.21 7.39
C SER A 15 12.09 -3.79 6.97
N VAL A 16 11.10 -2.98 6.58
CA VAL A 16 11.32 -1.57 6.21
C VAL A 16 11.85 -0.78 7.41
N THR A 17 11.20 -0.89 8.56
CA THR A 17 11.60 -0.18 9.79
C THR A 17 13.01 -0.58 10.22
N TRP A 18 13.33 -1.88 10.19
CA TRP A 18 14.65 -2.39 10.56
C TRP A 18 15.74 -1.84 9.63
N TYR A 19 15.45 -1.68 8.34
CA TYR A 19 16.39 -1.09 7.40
C TYR A 19 16.62 0.41 7.64
N VAL A 20 15.56 1.20 7.82
CA VAL A 20 15.66 2.67 7.89
C VAL A 20 15.97 3.20 9.29
N ALA A 21 15.61 2.46 10.32
CA ALA A 21 15.73 2.83 11.73
C ALA A 21 16.04 1.59 12.58
N PRO A 22 17.22 0.96 12.42
CA PRO A 22 17.55 -0.31 13.06
C PRO A 22 17.47 -0.26 14.59
N ASP A 23 17.81 0.89 15.19
CA ASP A 23 17.79 1.07 16.65
C ASP A 23 16.39 1.05 17.26
N LEU A 24 15.34 1.11 16.43
CA LEU A 24 13.94 1.02 16.88
C LEU A 24 13.40 -0.43 16.87
N VAL A 25 14.21 -1.41 16.45
CA VAL A 25 13.78 -2.81 16.34
C VAL A 25 14.46 -3.66 17.41
N ASP A 26 13.67 -4.12 18.39
CA ASP A 26 14.09 -5.14 19.34
C ASP A 26 14.04 -6.53 18.70
N ILE A 27 15.21 -7.02 18.28
CA ILE A 27 15.37 -8.31 17.60
C ILE A 27 15.00 -9.49 18.53
N GLU A 28 15.24 -9.37 19.84
CA GLU A 28 14.92 -10.46 20.78
C GLU A 28 13.42 -10.62 20.92
N THR A 29 12.71 -9.52 21.17
CA THR A 29 11.25 -9.50 21.23
C THR A 29 10.64 -9.94 19.90
N LEU A 30 11.18 -9.46 18.77
CA LEU A 30 10.73 -9.83 17.43
C LEU A 30 10.78 -11.34 17.19
N LYS A 31 11.90 -11.99 17.54
CA LYS A 31 12.08 -13.44 17.35
C LYS A 31 11.19 -14.26 18.28
N LYS A 32 10.99 -13.80 19.51
CA LYS A 32 10.21 -14.51 20.52
C LYS A 32 8.70 -14.38 20.28
N GLU A 33 8.26 -13.20 19.86
CA GLU A 33 6.84 -12.85 19.90
C GLU A 33 6.23 -12.51 18.55
N GLY A 34 7.02 -12.30 17.50
CA GLY A 34 6.62 -11.73 16.21
C GLY A 34 5.78 -12.62 15.30
N SER A 35 4.87 -13.42 15.85
CA SER A 35 3.87 -14.17 15.09
C SER A 35 2.49 -14.03 15.70
N TRP A 36 1.53 -13.53 14.92
CA TRP A 36 0.12 -13.44 15.28
C TRP A 36 -0.76 -13.62 14.05
N GLY A 37 -1.73 -14.54 14.12
CA GLY A 37 -2.62 -14.82 13.00
C GLY A 37 -3.72 -13.77 12.83
N VAL A 38 -4.28 -13.68 11.62
CA VAL A 38 -5.45 -12.84 11.35
C VAL A 38 -6.70 -13.53 11.85
N VAL A 39 -7.51 -12.81 12.63
CA VAL A 39 -8.85 -13.27 12.98
C VAL A 39 -9.85 -12.62 12.03
N ARG A 40 -10.55 -13.44 11.25
CA ARG A 40 -11.46 -12.96 10.20
C ARG A 40 -12.91 -13.28 10.53
N LEU A 41 -13.78 -12.26 10.48
CA LEU A 41 -15.23 -12.45 10.47
C LEU A 41 -15.70 -12.99 9.11
N ILE A 42 -15.17 -12.41 8.02
CA ILE A 42 -15.47 -12.83 6.65
C ILE A 42 -14.27 -13.62 6.11
N PRO A 43 -14.47 -14.83 5.54
CA PRO A 43 -13.39 -15.63 5.00
C PRO A 43 -12.50 -14.86 4.02
N GLY A 44 -11.18 -15.04 4.14
CA GLY A 44 -10.18 -14.34 3.32
C GLY A 44 -10.23 -14.62 1.82
N LYS A 45 -11.12 -15.52 1.35
CA LYS A 45 -11.42 -15.72 -0.07
C LYS A 45 -12.29 -14.60 -0.67
N TRP A 46 -12.98 -13.83 0.17
CA TRP A 46 -13.90 -12.78 -0.27
C TRP A 46 -13.37 -11.36 -0.05
N VAL A 47 -12.51 -11.18 0.96
CA VAL A 47 -12.01 -9.87 1.38
C VAL A 47 -10.49 -9.87 1.29
N ASN A 48 -9.93 -8.80 0.72
CA ASN A 48 -8.47 -8.60 0.64
C ASN A 48 -7.81 -8.56 2.02
N ALA A 49 -6.48 -8.63 2.03
CA ALA A 49 -5.70 -8.28 3.21
C ALA A 49 -5.50 -6.76 3.27
N ALA A 50 -4.88 -6.25 4.34
CA ALA A 50 -4.63 -4.82 4.46
C ALA A 50 -3.84 -4.29 3.26
N GLY A 51 -3.96 -3.00 2.98
CA GLY A 51 -3.30 -2.36 1.85
C GLY A 51 -3.79 -2.79 0.46
N ASN A 52 -4.73 -3.74 0.35
CA ASN A 52 -5.29 -4.23 -0.92
C ASN A 52 -4.22 -4.61 -1.96
N VAL A 53 -3.06 -5.10 -1.49
CA VAL A 53 -1.86 -5.29 -2.30
C VAL A 53 -2.07 -6.29 -3.44
N PHE A 54 -2.99 -7.24 -3.25
CA PHE A 54 -3.40 -8.21 -4.26
C PHE A 54 -4.90 -8.05 -4.51
N PRO A 55 -5.33 -7.26 -5.50
CA PRO A 55 -6.75 -6.98 -5.76
C PRO A 55 -7.42 -8.12 -6.53
N ASP A 56 -7.29 -9.36 -6.05
CA ASP A 56 -7.86 -10.56 -6.68
C ASP A 56 -9.22 -10.97 -6.09
N LYS A 57 -9.77 -10.16 -5.17
CA LYS A 57 -10.99 -10.46 -4.42
C LYS A 57 -12.05 -9.37 -4.59
N PRO A 58 -13.34 -9.72 -4.40
CA PRO A 58 -14.45 -8.80 -4.68
C PRO A 58 -14.55 -7.63 -3.70
N PHE A 59 -14.01 -7.75 -2.48
CA PHE A 59 -14.06 -6.68 -1.48
C PHE A 59 -12.66 -6.26 -1.01
N ASN A 60 -12.44 -4.96 -0.88
CA ASN A 60 -11.24 -4.42 -0.24
C ASN A 60 -11.33 -4.55 1.28
N TRP A 61 -10.17 -4.51 1.95
CA TRP A 61 -10.09 -4.53 3.40
C TRP A 61 -10.89 -3.38 4.05
N TYR A 62 -10.95 -2.22 3.41
CA TYR A 62 -11.66 -1.05 3.96
C TYR A 62 -13.16 -1.02 3.63
N ASP A 63 -13.67 -1.98 2.84
CA ASP A 63 -15.07 -2.00 2.41
C ASP A 63 -16.00 -2.71 3.41
N VAL A 64 -15.44 -3.40 4.41
CA VAL A 64 -16.19 -4.21 5.38
C VAL A 64 -15.76 -3.93 6.80
N SER A 65 -16.68 -4.18 7.75
CA SER A 65 -16.36 -4.11 9.17
C SER A 65 -15.58 -5.35 9.63
N HIS A 66 -14.53 -5.12 10.39
CA HIS A 66 -13.65 -6.15 10.95
C HIS A 66 -13.91 -6.35 12.45
N LEU A 67 -13.40 -7.45 13.00
CA LEU A 67 -13.48 -7.70 14.42
C LEU A 67 -12.66 -6.67 15.22
N PRO A 68 -13.12 -6.25 16.40
CA PRO A 68 -12.44 -5.26 17.23
C PRO A 68 -11.04 -5.72 17.68
N GLU A 69 -10.00 -4.95 17.33
CA GLU A 69 -8.60 -5.30 17.57
C GLU A 69 -8.26 -5.48 19.05
N LEU A 70 -8.93 -4.74 19.94
CA LEU A 70 -8.74 -4.81 21.40
C LEU A 70 -8.82 -6.24 21.94
N TYR A 71 -9.69 -7.08 21.38
CA TYR A 71 -9.91 -8.44 21.86
C TYR A 71 -9.07 -9.49 21.11
N TYR A 72 -8.81 -9.25 19.82
CA TYR A 72 -8.22 -10.26 18.93
C TYR A 72 -6.74 -10.05 18.63
N TYR A 73 -6.21 -8.85 18.86
CA TYR A 73 -4.82 -8.46 18.58
C TYR A 73 -4.18 -7.77 19.80
N PRO A 74 -4.10 -8.45 20.97
CA PRO A 74 -3.63 -7.85 22.22
C PRO A 74 -2.17 -7.38 22.18
N LYS A 75 -1.38 -7.84 21.20
CA LYS A 75 0.02 -7.42 21.00
C LYS A 75 0.19 -6.24 20.04
N GLY A 76 -0.89 -5.77 19.41
CA GLY A 76 -0.87 -4.64 18.49
C GLY A 76 -0.25 -4.91 17.11
N PHE A 77 0.08 -6.15 16.77
CA PHE A 77 0.56 -6.53 15.43
C PHE A 77 -0.20 -7.75 14.90
N VAL A 78 -0.24 -7.90 13.57
CA VAL A 78 -0.90 -9.00 12.87
C VAL A 78 -0.03 -9.46 11.71
N GLY A 79 0.50 -10.69 11.80
CA GLY A 79 1.34 -11.29 10.76
C GLY A 79 2.57 -12.00 11.33
N TRP A 80 3.61 -12.12 10.50
CA TRP A 80 4.83 -12.87 10.79
C TRP A 80 6.06 -11.96 10.82
N ALA A 81 6.06 -10.97 11.72
CA ALA A 81 7.15 -10.04 11.93
C ALA A 81 8.50 -10.73 12.15
N PHE A 82 8.55 -11.91 12.79
CA PHE A 82 9.80 -12.66 13.01
C PHE A 82 10.53 -13.05 11.71
N LYS A 83 9.85 -13.02 10.56
CA LYS A 83 10.43 -13.29 9.23
C LYS A 83 11.02 -12.05 8.56
N ALA A 84 10.95 -10.90 9.23
CA ALA A 84 11.50 -9.66 8.74
C ALA A 84 13.02 -9.75 8.58
N ASP A 85 13.52 -9.00 7.60
CA ASP A 85 14.93 -8.96 7.24
C ASP A 85 15.24 -7.56 6.66
N PRO A 86 16.26 -6.85 7.17
CA PRO A 86 16.60 -5.51 6.67
C PRO A 86 16.95 -5.50 5.17
N GLU A 87 17.48 -6.59 4.59
CA GLU A 87 17.75 -6.66 3.16
C GLU A 87 16.46 -6.68 2.32
N LYS A 88 15.37 -7.24 2.85
CA LYS A 88 14.04 -7.12 2.23
C LYS A 88 13.55 -5.68 2.30
N GLY A 89 13.74 -5.03 3.45
CA GLY A 89 13.39 -3.62 3.67
C GLY A 89 14.10 -2.68 2.71
N LYS A 90 15.40 -2.88 2.52
CA LYS A 90 16.22 -2.14 1.57
C LYS A 90 15.64 -2.17 0.15
N VAL A 91 15.36 -3.37 -0.37
CA VAL A 91 14.79 -3.53 -1.72
C VAL A 91 13.46 -2.80 -1.86
N ILE A 92 12.60 -2.86 -0.84
CA ILE A 92 11.31 -2.16 -0.84
C ILE A 92 11.52 -0.65 -0.88
N VAL A 93 12.36 -0.12 0.01
CA VAL A 93 12.62 1.33 0.12
C VAL A 93 13.23 1.88 -1.18
N GLU A 94 14.20 1.19 -1.76
CA GLU A 94 14.83 1.59 -3.02
C GLU A 94 13.82 1.66 -4.18
N ILE A 95 12.93 0.66 -4.29
CA ILE A 95 11.88 0.65 -5.32
C ILE A 95 10.85 1.75 -5.10
N VAL A 96 10.43 1.99 -3.85
CA VAL A 96 9.49 3.06 -3.52
C VAL A 96 10.07 4.42 -3.88
N ILE A 97 11.33 4.69 -3.49
CA ILE A 97 12.02 5.94 -3.82
C ILE A 97 12.12 6.11 -5.34
N LYS A 98 12.52 5.07 -6.08
CA LYS A 98 12.61 5.11 -7.54
C LYS A 98 11.26 5.48 -8.19
N ARG A 99 10.18 4.85 -7.75
CA ARG A 99 8.83 5.12 -8.27
C ARG A 99 8.31 6.51 -7.89
N ALA A 100 8.61 6.98 -6.68
CA ALA A 100 8.26 8.32 -6.26
C ALA A 100 8.98 9.39 -7.11
N ILE A 101 10.27 9.18 -7.40
CA ILE A 101 11.03 10.06 -8.31
C ILE A 101 10.43 10.05 -9.71
N GLU A 102 10.13 8.86 -10.26
CA GLU A 102 9.48 8.73 -11.59
C GLU A 102 8.17 9.52 -11.65
N PHE A 103 7.32 9.38 -10.62
CA PHE A 103 6.07 10.13 -10.53
C PHE A 103 6.27 11.64 -10.41
N ILE A 104 7.23 12.09 -9.59
CA ILE A 104 7.54 13.52 -9.41
C ILE A 104 8.04 14.13 -10.72
N GLU A 105 8.92 13.45 -11.45
CA GLU A 105 9.43 13.95 -12.73
C GLU A 105 8.32 13.99 -13.80
N TRP A 106 7.45 12.98 -13.83
CA TRP A 106 6.25 13.00 -14.66
C TRP A 106 5.33 14.19 -14.30
N LEU A 107 5.14 14.45 -13.00
CA LEU A 107 4.28 15.53 -12.51
C LEU A 107 4.82 16.90 -12.95
N LYS A 108 6.13 17.14 -12.75
CA LYS A 108 6.82 18.37 -13.16
C LYS A 108 6.73 18.60 -14.67
N LYS A 109 6.85 17.54 -15.48
CA LYS A 109 6.75 17.60 -16.94
C LYS A 109 5.31 17.89 -17.39
N THR A 110 4.33 17.23 -16.77
CA THR A 110 2.93 17.27 -17.21
C THR A 110 2.23 18.55 -16.75
N TYR A 111 2.53 18.98 -15.51
CA TYR A 111 1.94 20.13 -14.82
C TYR A 111 3.02 21.04 -14.22
N PRO A 112 3.80 21.77 -15.07
CA PRO A 112 4.74 22.77 -14.59
C PRO A 112 4.03 23.91 -13.83
N PRO A 113 4.76 24.73 -13.05
CA PRO A 113 4.18 25.86 -12.32
C PRO A 113 3.27 26.73 -13.21
N GLY A 114 2.05 26.98 -12.72
CA GLY A 114 1.03 27.73 -13.46
C GLY A 114 0.10 26.87 -14.33
N LYS A 115 0.40 25.59 -14.56
CA LYS A 115 -0.48 24.66 -15.29
C LYS A 115 -1.26 23.77 -14.32
N VAL A 116 -2.53 24.09 -14.12
CA VAL A 116 -3.43 23.32 -13.25
C VAL A 116 -4.08 22.17 -14.03
N PRO A 117 -4.12 20.93 -13.50
CA PRO A 117 -4.87 19.84 -14.13
C PRO A 117 -6.36 20.21 -14.23
N ARG A 118 -6.99 19.98 -15.39
CA ARG A 118 -8.45 20.14 -15.57
C ARG A 118 -9.16 18.97 -14.90
N THR A 119 -9.61 19.17 -13.66
CA THR A 119 -10.32 18.15 -12.85
C THR A 119 -11.82 18.42 -12.73
N TRP A 120 -12.32 19.52 -13.28
CA TRP A 120 -13.73 19.89 -13.25
C TRP A 120 -14.46 19.53 -14.55
N ILE A 121 -15.75 19.26 -14.40
CA ILE A 121 -16.67 19.05 -15.52
C ILE A 121 -17.21 20.41 -15.96
N SER A 122 -17.13 20.70 -17.25
CA SER A 122 -17.75 21.85 -17.90
C SER A 122 -19.07 21.46 -18.57
N ILE A 123 -19.94 22.44 -18.84
CA ILE A 123 -21.21 22.21 -19.55
C ILE A 123 -20.98 21.52 -20.91
N LYS A 124 -19.85 21.79 -21.58
CA LYS A 124 -19.49 21.17 -22.86
C LYS A 124 -19.15 19.68 -22.75
N ASP A 125 -18.66 19.24 -21.60
CA ASP A 125 -18.32 17.82 -21.37
C ASP A 125 -19.59 16.94 -21.30
N PHE A 126 -20.75 17.54 -20.99
CA PHE A 126 -22.04 16.86 -21.04
C PHE A 126 -22.63 16.75 -22.46
N GLN A 127 -22.05 17.45 -23.43
CA GLN A 127 -22.55 17.46 -24.82
C GLN A 127 -21.94 16.36 -25.68
N PHE A 128 -20.86 15.71 -25.23
CA PHE A 128 -20.16 14.66 -25.97
C PHE A 128 -20.10 13.37 -25.16
N ASN A 129 -20.40 12.23 -25.80
CA ASN A 129 -20.20 10.89 -25.22
C ASN A 129 -18.71 10.54 -24.99
N LYS A 130 -17.77 11.48 -25.25
CA LYS A 130 -16.32 11.33 -25.08
C LYS A 130 -15.69 12.68 -24.68
N PRO A 131 -14.66 12.69 -23.83
CA PRO A 131 -13.93 13.92 -23.49
C PRO A 131 -13.30 14.58 -24.73
N GLU A 132 -13.30 15.92 -24.78
CA GLU A 132 -12.51 16.74 -25.73
C GLU A 132 -11.03 16.30 -25.78
N GLU A 133 -10.42 16.41 -26.97
CA GLU A 133 -9.01 16.08 -27.20
C GLU A 133 -8.08 16.91 -26.27
N GLY A 134 -7.18 16.24 -25.55
CA GLY A 134 -6.21 16.89 -24.64
C GLY A 134 -6.68 17.08 -23.18
N LEU A 135 -7.81 16.48 -22.79
CA LEU A 135 -8.38 16.60 -21.43
C LEU A 135 -7.60 15.90 -20.31
N GLY A 136 -6.63 15.07 -20.64
CA GLY A 136 -5.74 14.42 -19.69
C GLY A 136 -4.38 14.12 -20.31
N PRO A 137 -3.39 13.71 -19.51
CA PRO A 137 -2.22 13.05 -20.06
C PRO A 137 -2.71 11.83 -20.84
N ILE A 138 -2.64 11.90 -22.18
CA ILE A 138 -2.77 10.73 -23.03
C ILE A 138 -1.47 9.98 -22.84
N GLU A 139 -1.37 9.19 -21.78
CA GLU A 139 -0.36 8.14 -21.77
C GLU A 139 -0.74 7.20 -22.90
N GLU A 140 0.14 7.09 -23.90
CA GLU A 140 0.03 6.01 -24.87
C GLU A 140 -0.09 4.72 -24.06
N VAL A 141 -1.25 4.08 -24.19
CA VAL A 141 -1.57 2.83 -23.49
C VAL A 141 -0.40 1.88 -23.72
N ARG A 142 0.35 1.58 -22.65
CA ARG A 142 1.38 0.53 -22.68
C ARG A 142 0.72 -0.85 -22.69
#